data_AF-A0A7Y9XWQ6-F1
#
_entry.id   AF-A0A7Y9XWQ6-F1
#
_cell.length_a   1.000
_cell.length_b   1.000
_cell.length_c   1.000
_cell.angle_alpha   90.00
_cell.angle_beta   90.00
_cell.angle_gamma   90.00
#
_symmetry.space_group_name_H-M   'P 1'
#
loop_
_entity.id
_entity.type
_entity.pdbx_description
1 polymer ?
#
loop_
_entity_poly.entity_id
_entity_poly.type
_entity_poly.pdbx_seq_one_letter_code
_entity_poly.pdbx_strand_id
1 'polypeptide(L)'
;MAKTKLITKADDAKYAVKRRASKAKAKAKGAIEAVHGPSPNPKTNLVLADIALRGGSLLLRQGVERGLLGAKYSPGKAKDILKGRSIFENLTGVALARLATKSVPGAILVGGGIIAKTLYDRSKARKAKAEGEAELDEMAAEGRDS
;
A
#
# COMPACT_ATOMS: atom_id res chain seq x y z
N MET A 1 1.50 -33.88 -22.23
CA MET A 1 1.80 -33.94 -20.77
C MET A 1 2.24 -32.62 -20.13
N ALA A 2 2.72 -31.60 -20.88
CA ALA A 2 3.16 -30.32 -20.28
C ALA A 2 2.02 -29.43 -19.74
N LYS A 3 0.84 -29.40 -20.40
CA LYS A 3 -0.33 -28.61 -19.95
C LYS A 3 -0.85 -29.05 -18.57
N THR A 4 -0.89 -30.34 -18.29
CA THR A 4 -1.38 -30.88 -17.00
C THR A 4 -0.50 -30.47 -15.83
N LYS A 5 0.84 -30.46 -15.98
CA LYS A 5 1.78 -30.02 -14.93
C LYS A 5 1.71 -28.53 -14.64
N LEU A 6 1.36 -27.70 -15.63
CA LEU A 6 1.20 -26.25 -15.44
C LEU A 6 -0.08 -25.91 -14.67
N ILE A 7 -1.16 -26.64 -14.92
CA ILE A 7 -2.45 -26.46 -14.22
C ILE A 7 -2.31 -26.81 -12.74
N THR A 8 -1.69 -27.95 -12.41
CA THR A 8 -1.50 -28.37 -11.01
C THR A 8 -0.66 -27.37 -10.22
N LYS A 9 0.44 -26.88 -10.80
CA LYS A 9 1.32 -25.90 -10.14
C LYS A 9 0.63 -24.55 -9.87
N ALA A 10 -0.26 -24.14 -10.78
CA ALA A 10 -1.07 -22.93 -10.60
C ALA A 10 -2.11 -23.11 -9.49
N ASP A 11 -2.73 -24.28 -9.39
CA ASP A 11 -3.72 -24.58 -8.35
C ASP A 11 -3.05 -24.72 -6.97
N ASP A 12 -1.89 -25.38 -6.88
CA ASP A 12 -1.09 -25.46 -5.65
C ASP A 12 -0.72 -24.07 -5.12
N ALA A 13 -0.33 -23.16 -6.01
CA ALA A 13 -0.06 -21.77 -5.65
C ALA A 13 -1.32 -21.06 -5.13
N LYS A 14 -2.48 -21.24 -5.77
CA LYS A 14 -3.76 -20.69 -5.28
C LYS A 14 -4.11 -21.23 -3.89
N TYR A 15 -3.97 -22.53 -3.66
CA TYR A 15 -4.24 -23.15 -2.36
C TYR A 15 -3.28 -22.65 -1.28
N ALA A 16 -1.99 -22.53 -1.61
CA ALA A 16 -0.98 -22.00 -0.68
C ALA A 16 -1.29 -20.55 -0.28
N VAL A 17 -1.66 -19.69 -1.24
CA VAL A 17 -2.05 -18.30 -0.99
C VAL A 17 -3.33 -18.24 -0.16
N LYS A 18 -4.37 -19.00 -0.52
CA LYS A 18 -5.63 -19.06 0.23
C LYS A 18 -5.43 -19.49 1.67
N ARG A 19 -4.59 -20.50 1.92
CA ARG A 19 -4.26 -21.00 3.27
C ARG A 19 -3.46 -19.98 4.08
N ARG A 20 -2.52 -19.26 3.46
CA ARG A 20 -1.79 -18.18 4.14
C ARG A 20 -2.71 -17.03 4.49
N ALA A 21 -3.60 -16.64 3.57
CA ALA A 21 -4.60 -15.60 3.80
C ALA A 21 -5.57 -16.00 4.92
N SER A 22 -6.06 -17.25 4.95
CA SER A 22 -6.95 -17.71 6.02
C SER A 22 -6.24 -17.77 7.37
N LYS A 23 -4.97 -18.21 7.42
CA LYS A 23 -4.17 -18.21 8.66
C LYS A 23 -3.90 -16.79 9.16
N ALA A 24 -3.59 -15.86 8.26
CA ALA A 24 -3.43 -14.45 8.60
C ALA A 24 -4.73 -13.83 9.14
N LYS A 25 -5.87 -14.13 8.49
CA LYS A 25 -7.20 -13.72 8.95
C LYS A 25 -7.53 -14.29 10.33
N ALA A 26 -7.24 -15.57 10.57
CA ALA A 26 -7.46 -16.21 11.86
C ALA A 26 -6.58 -15.58 12.95
N LYS A 27 -5.30 -15.31 12.66
CA LYS A 27 -4.40 -14.64 13.60
C LYS A 27 -4.87 -13.21 13.91
N ALA A 28 -5.29 -12.46 12.89
CA ALA A 28 -5.85 -11.13 13.07
C ALA A 28 -7.13 -11.17 13.92
N LYS A 29 -8.04 -12.12 13.65
CA LYS A 29 -9.25 -12.31 14.46
C LYS A 29 -8.92 -12.61 15.93
N GLY A 30 -7.99 -13.54 16.18
CA GLY A 30 -7.55 -13.86 17.54
C GLY A 30 -6.88 -12.68 18.26
N ALA A 31 -6.10 -11.87 17.53
CA ALA A 31 -5.51 -10.65 18.10
C ALA A 31 -6.58 -9.59 18.43
N ILE A 32 -7.60 -9.44 17.59
CA ILE A 32 -8.72 -8.52 17.84
C ILE A 32 -9.55 -9.00 19.03
N GLU A 33 -9.82 -10.31 19.13
CA GLU A 33 -10.59 -10.91 20.23
C GLU A 33 -9.84 -10.82 21.58
N ALA A 34 -8.51 -10.83 21.58
CA ALA A 34 -7.69 -10.69 22.77
C ALA A 34 -7.58 -9.25 23.30
N VAL A 35 -7.97 -8.24 22.49
CA VAL A 35 -7.90 -6.83 22.87
C VAL A 35 -9.26 -6.37 23.41
N HIS A 36 -9.33 -6.20 24.73
CA HIS A 36 -10.41 -5.43 25.34
C HIS A 36 -10.23 -3.96 24.94
N GLY A 37 -11.25 -3.38 24.30
CA GLY A 37 -11.21 -1.97 23.90
C GLY A 37 -11.29 -1.03 25.11
N PRO A 38 -10.91 0.24 24.94
CA PRO A 38 -10.83 1.22 26.03
C PRO A 38 -12.19 1.57 26.65
N SER A 39 -13.30 1.25 25.98
CA SER A 39 -14.66 1.39 26.51
C SER A 39 -15.29 0.02 26.78
N PRO A 40 -16.10 -0.14 27.85
CA PRO A 40 -16.95 -1.31 28.02
C PRO A 40 -18.01 -1.49 26.92
N ASN A 41 -18.30 -0.43 26.14
CA ASN A 41 -19.30 -0.48 25.08
C ASN A 41 -18.67 -0.90 23.73
N PRO A 42 -19.11 -2.01 23.11
CA PRO A 42 -18.55 -2.48 21.85
C PRO A 42 -18.76 -1.51 20.69
N LYS A 43 -19.90 -0.79 20.63
CA LYS A 43 -20.16 0.21 19.59
C LYS A 43 -19.20 1.38 19.68
N THR A 44 -18.90 1.84 20.90
CA THR A 44 -17.92 2.91 21.14
C THR A 44 -16.52 2.47 20.73
N ASN A 45 -16.12 1.23 21.07
CA ASN A 45 -14.83 0.68 20.65
C ASN A 45 -14.69 0.61 19.12
N LEU A 46 -15.76 0.29 18.38
CA LEU A 46 -15.74 0.29 16.92
C LEU A 46 -15.52 1.69 16.35
N VAL A 47 -16.22 2.69 16.88
CA VAL A 47 -16.03 4.09 16.46
C VAL A 47 -14.61 4.56 16.77
N LEU A 48 -14.11 4.26 17.97
CA LEU A 48 -12.73 4.59 18.36
C LEU A 48 -11.71 3.90 17.48
N ALA A 49 -11.93 2.62 17.13
CA ALA A 49 -11.07 1.88 16.23
C ALA A 49 -11.08 2.48 14.80
N ASP A 50 -12.24 2.85 14.26
CA ASP A 50 -12.31 3.49 12.94
C ASP A 50 -11.58 4.83 12.93
N ILE A 51 -11.75 5.65 13.97
CA ILE A 51 -11.04 6.91 14.13
C ILE A 51 -9.53 6.67 14.26
N ALA A 52 -9.12 5.73 15.11
CA ALA A 52 -7.72 5.39 15.31
C ALA A 52 -7.06 4.86 14.02
N LEU A 53 -7.76 4.04 13.24
CA LEU A 53 -7.27 3.54 11.96
C LEU A 53 -7.16 4.66 10.93
N ARG A 54 -8.17 5.54 10.83
CA ARG A 54 -8.13 6.69 9.91
C ARG A 54 -7.03 7.69 10.29
N GLY A 55 -6.94 8.08 11.56
CA GLY A 55 -5.90 8.98 12.05
C GLY A 55 -4.51 8.35 11.98
N GLY A 56 -4.37 7.13 12.48
CA GLY A 56 -3.11 6.39 12.50
C GLY A 56 -2.55 6.12 11.11
N SER A 57 -3.40 5.76 10.14
CA SER A 57 -2.95 5.51 8.76
C SER A 57 -2.34 6.76 8.11
N LEU A 58 -2.90 7.95 8.38
CA LEU A 58 -2.35 9.22 7.88
C LEU A 58 -0.96 9.50 8.47
N LEU A 59 -0.79 9.29 9.78
CA LEU A 59 0.50 9.49 10.44
C LEU A 59 1.55 8.48 9.97
N LEU A 60 1.17 7.20 9.87
CA LEU A 60 2.05 6.15 9.36
C LEU A 60 2.51 6.47 7.93
N ARG A 61 1.58 6.90 7.08
CA ARG A 61 1.89 7.31 5.72
C ARG A 61 2.90 8.44 5.67
N GLN A 62 2.66 9.51 6.42
CA GLN A 62 3.59 10.64 6.50
C GLN A 62 4.97 10.23 7.01
N GLY A 63 5.03 9.33 7.99
CA GLY A 63 6.28 8.78 8.52
C GLY A 63 7.06 8.00 7.47
N VAL A 64 6.39 7.12 6.72
CA VAL A 64 7.01 6.34 5.64
C VAL A 64 7.48 7.25 4.50
N GLU A 65 6.67 8.21 4.06
CA GLU A 65 7.03 9.14 2.98
C GLU A 65 8.26 9.98 3.36
N ARG A 66 8.26 10.57 4.57
CA ARG A 66 9.41 11.33 5.09
C ARG A 66 10.64 10.45 5.26
N GLY A 67 10.48 9.21 5.72
CA GLY A 67 11.60 8.28 5.88
C GLY A 67 12.23 7.88 4.55
N LEU A 68 11.41 7.55 3.54
CA LEU A 68 11.89 7.14 2.22
C LEU A 68 12.56 8.30 1.47
N LEU A 69 11.95 9.48 1.48
CA LEU A 69 12.51 10.65 0.79
C LEU A 69 13.71 11.22 1.56
N GLY A 70 13.64 11.29 2.88
CA GLY A 70 14.73 11.79 3.72
C GLY A 70 15.98 10.91 3.68
N ALA A 71 15.85 9.62 3.38
CA ALA A 71 16.99 8.72 3.21
C ALA A 71 17.75 8.93 1.88
N LYS A 72 17.13 9.55 0.88
CA LYS A 72 17.67 9.64 -0.49
C LYS A 72 17.85 11.06 -1.03
N TYR A 73 17.15 12.04 -0.47
CA TYR A 73 17.15 13.42 -0.95
C TYR A 73 17.52 14.39 0.18
N SER A 74 17.98 15.59 -0.20
CA SER A 74 18.25 16.65 0.77
C SER A 74 16.97 17.07 1.50
N PRO A 75 17.05 17.57 2.75
CA PRO A 75 15.87 17.96 3.52
C PRO A 75 14.97 18.98 2.81
N GLY A 76 15.56 19.91 2.05
CA GLY A 76 14.82 20.88 1.23
C GLY A 76 14.04 20.20 0.10
N LYS A 77 14.74 19.42 -0.75
CA LYS A 77 14.09 18.72 -1.86
C LYS A 77 13.03 17.72 -1.39
N ALA A 78 13.29 16.99 -0.31
CA ALA A 78 12.30 16.08 0.26
C ALA A 78 11.02 16.81 0.73
N LYS A 79 11.17 18.00 1.35
CA LYS A 79 10.04 18.82 1.78
C LYS A 79 9.25 19.34 0.58
N ASP A 80 9.93 19.80 -0.46
CA ASP A 80 9.30 20.33 -1.66
C ASP A 80 8.53 19.23 -2.40
N ILE A 81 9.12 18.03 -2.56
CA ILE A 81 8.44 16.86 -3.15
C ILE A 81 7.14 16.54 -2.38
N LEU A 82 7.19 16.56 -1.05
CA LEU A 82 6.02 16.26 -0.22
C LEU A 82 4.91 17.32 -0.37
N LYS A 83 5.28 18.58 -0.64
CA LYS A 83 4.33 19.67 -0.85
C LYS A 83 3.70 19.63 -2.23
N GLY A 84 4.49 19.39 -3.28
CA GLY A 84 4.00 19.35 -4.66
C GLY A 84 3.18 18.11 -4.96
N ARG A 85 3.26 17.07 -4.12
CA ARG A 85 2.39 15.89 -4.25
C ARG A 85 0.92 16.28 -4.16
N SER A 86 0.23 16.30 -5.30
CA SER A 86 -1.12 16.84 -5.40
C SER A 86 -2.11 16.11 -4.48
N ILE A 87 -3.10 16.86 -3.97
CA ILE A 87 -4.25 16.30 -3.25
C ILE A 87 -4.97 15.24 -4.11
N PHE A 88 -4.90 15.36 -5.44
CA PHE A 88 -5.55 14.47 -6.39
C PHE A 88 -4.87 13.09 -6.50
N GLU A 89 -3.53 13.04 -6.46
CA GLU A 89 -2.77 11.78 -6.40
C GLU A 89 -3.06 11.03 -5.10
N ASN A 90 -3.21 11.77 -3.99
CA ASN A 90 -3.58 11.20 -2.70
C ASN A 90 -4.97 10.57 -2.72
N LEU A 91 -5.93 11.20 -3.40
CA LEU A 91 -7.29 10.69 -3.58
C LEU A 91 -7.33 9.41 -4.41
N THR A 92 -6.57 9.37 -5.51
CA THR A 92 -6.49 8.19 -6.38
C THR A 92 -5.91 6.98 -5.66
N GLY A 93 -4.85 7.19 -4.87
CA GLY A 93 -4.25 6.12 -4.06
C GLY A 93 -5.23 5.53 -3.04
N VAL A 94 -6.05 6.35 -2.37
CA VAL A 94 -7.07 5.89 -1.42
C VAL A 94 -8.20 5.12 -2.13
N ALA A 95 -8.63 5.57 -3.31
CA ALA A 95 -9.65 4.88 -4.08
C ALA A 95 -9.18 3.49 -4.54
N LEU A 96 -7.96 3.40 -5.07
CA LEU A 96 -7.34 2.13 -5.47
C LEU A 96 -7.16 1.19 -4.27
N ALA A 97 -6.70 1.71 -3.13
CA ALA A 97 -6.60 0.93 -1.91
C ALA A 97 -7.96 0.39 -1.47
N ARG A 98 -9.02 1.20 -1.52
CA ARG A 98 -10.38 0.74 -1.21
C ARG A 98 -10.83 -0.37 -2.15
N LEU A 99 -10.61 -0.24 -3.46
CA LEU A 99 -10.93 -1.29 -4.43
C LEU A 99 -10.17 -2.59 -4.14
N ALA A 100 -8.89 -2.48 -3.77
CA ALA A 100 -8.08 -3.63 -3.36
C ALA A 100 -8.63 -4.29 -2.09
N THR A 101 -9.09 -3.51 -1.11
CA THR A 101 -9.58 -4.03 0.17
C THR A 101 -11.02 -4.54 0.14
N LYS A 102 -11.86 -4.05 -0.78
CA LYS A 102 -13.29 -4.36 -0.82
C LYS A 102 -13.56 -5.80 -1.27
N SER A 103 -12.64 -6.43 -2.00
CA SER A 103 -12.83 -7.79 -2.50
C SER A 103 -11.52 -8.53 -2.78
N VAL A 104 -11.56 -9.87 -2.68
CA VAL A 104 -10.41 -10.74 -3.01
C VAL A 104 -9.99 -10.62 -4.49
N PRO A 105 -10.92 -10.58 -5.47
CA PRO A 105 -10.54 -10.33 -6.87
C PRO A 105 -9.88 -8.97 -7.06
N GLY A 106 -10.37 -7.91 -6.40
CA GLY A 106 -9.77 -6.57 -6.46
C GLY A 106 -8.35 -6.54 -5.89
N ALA A 107 -8.14 -7.21 -4.75
CA ALA A 107 -6.80 -7.36 -4.15
C ALA A 107 -5.82 -8.06 -5.11
N ILE A 108 -6.26 -9.10 -5.82
CA ILE A 108 -5.43 -9.83 -6.77
C ILE A 108 -5.08 -8.96 -7.97
N LEU A 109 -6.05 -8.21 -8.51
CA LEU A 109 -5.81 -7.32 -9.65
C LEU A 109 -4.84 -6.21 -9.29
N VAL A 110 -5.09 -5.49 -8.19
CA VAL A 110 -4.23 -4.38 -7.76
C VAL A 110 -2.87 -4.90 -7.31
N GLY A 111 -2.83 -5.90 -6.43
CA GLY A 111 -1.59 -6.49 -5.94
C GLY A 111 -0.76 -7.15 -7.06
N GLY A 112 -1.43 -7.86 -7.98
CA GLY A 112 -0.81 -8.45 -9.15
C GLY A 112 -0.26 -7.40 -10.11
N GLY A 113 -1.01 -6.32 -10.36
CA GLY A 113 -0.56 -5.19 -11.16
C GLY A 113 0.69 -4.52 -10.59
N ILE A 114 0.73 -4.30 -9.27
CA ILE A 114 1.90 -3.73 -8.59
C ILE A 114 3.13 -4.64 -8.74
N ILE A 115 2.98 -5.95 -8.50
CA ILE A 115 4.09 -6.91 -8.65
C ILE A 115 4.57 -6.95 -10.10
N ALA A 116 3.64 -7.03 -11.06
CA ALA A 116 3.96 -7.03 -12.48
C ALA A 116 4.71 -5.75 -12.89
N LYS A 117 4.22 -4.58 -12.47
CA LYS A 117 4.88 -3.29 -12.70
C LYS A 117 6.28 -3.25 -12.09
N THR A 118 6.44 -3.76 -10.86
CA THR A 118 7.74 -3.81 -10.19
C THR A 118 8.74 -4.66 -10.97
N LEU A 119 8.33 -5.83 -11.46
CA LEU A 119 9.19 -6.69 -12.28
C LEU A 119 9.53 -6.05 -13.63
N TYR A 120 8.56 -5.37 -14.24
CA TYR A 120 8.78 -4.63 -15.47
C TYR A 120 9.76 -3.48 -15.27
N ASP A 121 9.60 -2.67 -14.23
CA ASP A 121 10.50 -1.56 -13.91
C ASP A 121 11.92 -2.04 -13.62
N ARG A 122 12.05 -3.18 -12.94
CA ARG A 122 13.34 -3.80 -12.70
C ARG A 122 14.03 -4.21 -14.01
N SER A 123 13.28 -4.68 -15.00
CA SER A 123 13.83 -4.98 -16.33
C SER A 123 14.31 -3.74 -17.09
N LYS A 124 13.73 -2.57 -16.77
CA LYS A 124 14.06 -1.27 -17.36
C LYS A 124 14.64 -0.29 -16.34
N ALA A 125 15.44 -0.81 -15.41
CA ALA A 125 15.83 -0.09 -14.19
C ALA A 125 16.41 1.31 -14.43
N ARG A 126 17.25 1.49 -15.46
CA ARG A 126 17.80 2.83 -15.78
C ARG A 126 16.72 3.81 -16.24
N LYS A 127 15.82 3.37 -17.12
CA LYS A 127 14.73 4.20 -17.64
C LYS A 127 13.72 4.50 -16.54
N ALA A 128 13.29 3.48 -15.79
CA ALA A 128 12.36 3.64 -14.67
C ALA A 128 12.92 4.56 -13.56
N LYS A 129 14.24 4.50 -13.30
CA LYS A 129 14.89 5.42 -12.36
C LYS A 129 14.90 6.85 -12.89
N ALA A 130 15.25 7.06 -14.14
CA ALA A 130 15.27 8.40 -14.75
C ALA A 130 13.87 9.02 -14.81
N GLU A 131 12.85 8.24 -15.19
CA GLU A 131 11.44 8.66 -15.18
C GLU A 131 10.99 9.04 -13.76
N GLY A 132 11.25 8.17 -12.77
CA GLY A 132 10.87 8.46 -11.39
C GLY A 132 11.64 9.64 -10.78
N GLU A 133 12.89 9.87 -11.15
CA GLU A 133 13.65 11.06 -10.73
C GLU A 133 13.08 12.34 -11.34
N ALA A 134 12.68 12.31 -12.62
CA ALA A 134 12.04 13.43 -13.30
C ALA A 134 10.68 13.79 -12.67
N GLU A 135 9.83 12.80 -12.39
CA GLU A 135 8.56 13.00 -11.69
C GLU A 135 8.76 13.64 -10.31
N LEU A 136 9.76 13.18 -9.54
CA LEU A 136 10.06 13.75 -8.23
C LEU A 136 10.66 15.17 -8.34
N ASP A 137 11.38 15.48 -9.41
CA ASP A 137 11.86 16.85 -9.66
C ASP A 137 10.72 17.80 -10.04
N GLU A 138 9.75 17.34 -10.82
CA GLU A 138 8.53 18.08 -11.14
C GLU A 138 7.71 18.36 -9.88
N MET A 139 7.47 17.33 -9.04
CA MET A 139 6.82 17.51 -7.74
C MET A 139 7.59 18.47 -6.82
N ALA A 140 8.92 18.42 -6.83
CA ALA A 140 9.73 19.37 -6.06
C ALA A 140 9.59 20.80 -6.57
N ALA A 141 9.46 21.00 -7.89
CA ALA A 141 9.23 22.32 -8.46
C ALA A 141 7.84 22.85 -8.07
N GLU A 142 6.78 22.06 -8.29
CA GLU A 142 5.42 22.41 -7.90
C GLU A 142 5.29 22.73 -6.40
N GLY A 143 6.01 22.00 -5.56
CA GLY A 143 6.03 22.21 -4.11
C GLY A 143 6.78 23.46 -3.64
N ARG A 144 7.65 24.05 -4.48
CA ARG A 144 8.29 25.35 -4.20
C ARG A 144 7.40 26.51 -4.58
N ASP A 145 6.60 26.31 -5.63
CA ASP A 145 5.71 27.32 -6.20
C ASP A 145 4.34 27.39 -5.48
N SER A 146 4.13 26.53 -4.46
CA SER A 146 2.93 26.44 -3.61
C SER A 146 3.16 26.81 -2.14
#